data_AF-A0A2E4Y9G6-F1
#
_entry.id   AF-A0A2E4Y9G6-F1
#
_cell.length_a   1.000
_cell.length_b   1.000
_cell.length_c   1.000
_cell.angle_alpha   90.00
_cell.angle_beta   90.00
_cell.angle_gamma   90.00
#
_symmetry.space_group_name_H-M   'P 1'
#
loop_
_entity.id
_entity.type
_entity.pdbx_description
1 polymer ?
#
loop_
_entity_poly.entity_id
_entity_poly.type
_entity_poly.pdbx_seq_one_letter_code
_entity_poly.pdbx_strand_id
1 'polypeptide(L)' 'MTVKTLEQAFADAVINPENLKANGNVNWNYVDADCYMDADGDSIDNYLEQFNALADAYLSQKVSI' A
#
# COMPACT_ATOMS: atom_id res chain seq x y z
N MET A 1 8.56 -17.68 -4.51
CA MET A 1 7.56 -16.62 -4.28
C MET A 1 7.60 -15.73 -5.49
N THR A 2 6.46 -15.49 -6.15
CA THR A 2 6.40 -14.55 -7.27
C THR A 2 6.35 -13.16 -6.68
N VAL A 3 7.32 -12.31 -7.02
CA VAL A 3 7.34 -10.90 -6.61
C VAL A 3 6.12 -10.21 -7.25
N LYS A 4 5.33 -9.49 -6.45
CA LYS A 4 4.19 -8.70 -6.93
C LYS A 4 4.68 -7.38 -7.50
N THR A 5 3.91 -6.74 -8.37
CA THR A 5 4.14 -5.31 -8.61
C THR A 5 3.75 -4.51 -7.37
N LEU A 6 4.32 -3.31 -7.20
CA LEU A 6 3.94 -2.42 -6.09
C LEU A 6 2.43 -2.15 -6.05
N GLU A 7 1.80 -1.99 -7.21
CA GLU A 7 0.35 -1.78 -7.33
C GLU A 7 -0.46 -2.98 -6.82
N GLN A 8 -0.02 -4.20 -7.14
CA GLN A 8 -0.65 -5.43 -6.68
C GLN A 8 -0.48 -5.61 -5.17
N ALA A 9 0.74 -5.40 -4.67
CA ALA A 9 1.03 -5.47 -3.24
C ALA A 9 0.22 -4.41 -2.46
N PHE A 10 0.13 -3.19 -2.98
CA PHE A 10 -0.67 -2.11 -2.40
C PHE A 10 -2.17 -2.42 -2.37
N ALA A 11 -2.72 -2.94 -3.48
CA ALA A 11 -4.14 -3.29 -3.55
C ALA A 11 -4.53 -4.36 -2.51
N ASP A 12 -3.65 -5.33 -2.27
CA ASP A 12 -3.85 -6.36 -1.24
C ASP A 12 -3.68 -5.77 0.17
N ALA A 13 -2.60 -5.00 0.39
CA ALA A 13 -2.25 -4.47 1.70
C ALA A 13 -3.25 -3.42 2.21
N VAL A 14 -3.81 -2.58 1.34
CA VAL A 14 -4.74 -1.49 1.75
C VAL A 14 -6.12 -2.00 2.18
N ILE A 15 -6.49 -3.23 1.79
CA ILE A 15 -7.73 -3.89 2.21
C ILE A 15 -7.50 -4.97 3.29
N ASN A 16 -6.25 -5.27 3.63
CA ASN A 16 -5.91 -6.27 4.63
C ASN A 16 -6.48 -5.85 6.00
N PRO A 17 -7.34 -6.68 6.65
CA PRO A 17 -7.89 -6.37 7.96
C PRO A 17 -6.83 -6.08 9.05
N GLU A 18 -5.64 -6.67 8.94
CA GLU A 18 -4.52 -6.42 9.86
C GLU A 18 -3.94 -5.01 9.72
N ASN A 19 -4.10 -4.42 8.53
CA ASN A 19 -3.66 -3.06 8.21
C ASN A 19 -4.76 -2.01 8.46
N LEU A 20 -5.93 -2.44 8.94
CA LEU A 20 -7.03 -1.55 9.32
C LEU A 20 -7.03 -1.36 10.84
N LYS A 21 -7.05 -0.09 11.26
CA LYS A 21 -7.28 0.27 12.66
C LYS A 21 -8.72 -0.05 13.04
N ALA A 22 -8.99 -0.21 14.34
CA ALA A 22 -10.33 -0.53 14.86
C ALA A 22 -11.44 0.46 14.44
N ASN A 23 -11.07 1.68 14.03
CA ASN A 23 -11.99 2.70 13.52
C ASN A 23 -12.17 2.68 11.99
N GLY A 24 -11.62 1.69 11.29
CA GLY A 24 -11.69 1.56 9.83
C GLY A 24 -10.67 2.40 9.06
N ASN A 25 -9.79 3.14 9.75
CA ASN A 25 -8.72 3.88 9.09
C ASN A 25 -7.54 2.96 8.74
N VAL A 26 -6.88 3.25 7.61
CA VAL A 26 -5.68 2.53 7.18
C VAL A 26 -4.50 2.84 8.10
N ASN A 27 -3.73 1.81 8.46
CA ASN A 27 -2.42 1.95 9.08
C ASN A 27 -1.32 1.92 8.03
N TRP A 28 -0.95 3.10 7.53
CA TRP A 28 0.00 3.26 6.42
C TRP A 28 1.37 2.63 6.67
N ASN A 29 1.83 2.56 7.92
CA ASN A 29 3.10 1.91 8.24
C ASN A 29 3.06 0.40 8.00
N TYR A 30 1.91 -0.25 8.17
CA TYR A 30 1.77 -1.68 7.92
C TYR A 30 1.54 -1.95 6.43
N VAL A 31 0.79 -1.08 5.75
CA VAL A 31 0.64 -1.14 4.29
C VAL A 31 1.99 -0.98 3.60
N ASP A 32 2.81 -0.02 4.04
CA ASP A 32 4.16 0.17 3.51
C ASP A 32 5.05 -1.05 3.74
N ALA A 33 5.05 -1.62 4.95
CA ALA A 33 5.82 -2.82 5.25
C ALA A 33 5.40 -4.02 4.39
N ASP A 34 4.10 -4.25 4.21
CA ASP A 34 3.58 -5.31 3.36
C ASP A 34 3.98 -5.09 1.89
N CYS A 35 3.81 -3.86 1.38
CA CYS A 35 4.23 -3.48 0.04
C CYS A 35 5.73 -3.72 -0.20
N TYR A 36 6.57 -3.30 0.76
CA TYR A 36 8.02 -3.44 0.67
C TYR A 36 8.44 -4.91 0.59
N MET A 37 7.79 -5.77 1.38
CA MET A 37 8.11 -7.20 1.44
C MET A 37 7.57 -7.98 0.24
N ASP A 38 6.35 -7.69 -0.21
CA ASP A 38 5.68 -8.42 -1.31
C ASP A 38 6.15 -8.00 -2.70
N ALA A 39 6.55 -6.73 -2.87
CA ALA A 39 6.97 -6.16 -4.15
C ALA A 39 8.49 -6.08 -4.32
N ASP A 40 9.27 -6.59 -3.36
CA ASP A 40 10.73 -6.45 -3.32
C ASP A 40 11.14 -4.97 -3.41
N GLY A 41 10.80 -4.20 -2.37
CA GLY A 41 10.96 -2.74 -2.32
C GLY A 41 12.40 -2.26 -2.61
N ASP A 42 13.40 -3.07 -2.29
CA ASP A 42 14.81 -2.80 -2.61
C ASP A 42 15.08 -2.74 -4.13
N SER A 43 14.25 -3.41 -4.93
CA SER A 43 14.38 -3.49 -6.39
C SER A 43 13.61 -2.38 -7.14
N ILE A 44 12.82 -1.57 -6.42
CA ILE A 44 11.94 -0.55 -7.01
C ILE A 44 12.59 0.83 -6.89
N ASP A 45 12.97 1.40 -8.03
CA ASP A 45 13.43 2.78 -8.11
C ASP A 45 12.34 3.75 -7.61
N ASN A 46 12.70 4.68 -6.73
CA ASN A 46 11.78 5.64 -6.12
C ASN A 46 10.57 4.99 -5.44
N TYR A 47 10.74 3.83 -4.80
CA TYR A 47 9.70 3.10 -4.08
C TYR A 47 8.77 4.00 -3.26
N LEU A 48 9.33 4.88 -2.42
CA LEU A 48 8.53 5.78 -1.56
C LEU A 48 7.66 6.76 -2.35
N GLU A 49 8.15 7.28 -3.47
CA GLU A 49 7.38 8.19 -4.33
C GLU A 49 6.21 7.46 -4.99
N GLN A 50 6.46 6.26 -5.51
CA GLN A 50 5.43 5.42 -6.12
C GLN A 50 4.39 4.97 -5.09
N PHE A 51 4.82 4.56 -3.89
CA PHE A 51 3.94 4.20 -2.78
C PHE A 51 3.04 5.37 -2.38
N ASN A 52 3.63 6.57 -2.21
CA ASN A 52 2.88 7.77 -1.86
C ASN A 52 1.85 8.13 -2.94
N ALA A 53 2.20 8.01 -4.22
CA ALA A 53 1.26 8.25 -5.32
C ALA A 53 0.06 7.30 -5.28
N LEU A 54 0.27 6.03 -4.92
CA LEU A 54 -0.82 5.05 -4.74
C LEU A 54 -1.68 5.38 -3.51
N ALA A 55 -1.06 5.76 -2.39
CA ALA A 55 -1.75 6.19 -1.18
C ALA A 55 -2.63 7.44 -1.44
N ASP A 56 -2.10 8.43 -2.14
CA ASP A 56 -2.83 9.64 -2.52
C ASP A 56 -3.99 9.33 -3.46
N ALA A 57 -3.78 8.47 -4.46
CA ALA A 57 -4.84 8.04 -5.39
C ALA A 57 -5.97 7.27 -4.66
N TYR A 58 -5.63 6.44 -3.68
CA TYR A 58 -6.62 5.74 -2.84
C TYR A 58 -7.41 6.71 -1.97
N LEU A 59 -6.73 7.68 -1.34
CA LEU A 59 -7.39 8.70 -0.51
C LEU A 59 -8.28 9.62 -1.33
N SER A 60 -7.86 10.03 -2.52
CA SER A 60 -8.66 10.84 -3.44
C SER A 60 -9.97 10.14 -3.84
N GLN A 61 -9.91 8.83 -4.08
CA GLN A 61 -11.10 8.02 -4.37
C GLN A 61 -12.02 7.87 -3.15
N LYS A 62 -11.47 7.70 -1.94
CA LYS A 62 -12.27 7.64 -0.70
C LYS A 62 -12.96 8.95 -0.34
N VAL A 63 -12.42 10.10 -0.75
CA VAL A 63 -12.98 11.43 -0.46
C VAL A 63 -14.09 11.83 -1.47
N SER A 64 -14.30 11.06 -2.54
CA SER A 64 -15.27 11.40 -3.60
C SER A 64 -16.72 10.98 -3.31
N ILE A 65 -17.16 10.99 -2.04
CA ILE A 65 -18.54 10.65 -1.63
C ILE A 65 -19.10 11.75 -0.71
#